data_AF-A0A3D3DPP1-F1
#
_entry.id   AF-A0A3D3DPP1-F1
#
_cell.length_a   1.000
_cell.length_b   1.000
_cell.length_c   1.000
_cell.angle_alpha   90.00
_cell.angle_beta   90.00
_cell.angle_gamma   90.00
#
_symmetry.space_group_name_H-M   'P 1'
#
loop_
_entity.id
_entity.type
_entity.pdbx_description
1 polymer ?
#
loop_
_entity_poly.entity_id
_entity_poly.type
_entity_poly.pdbx_seq_one_letter_code
_entity_poly.pdbx_strand_id
1 'polypeptide(L)'
;GVRQDALSLISDLLVNRAAIVAAEADENYRSYYQDRSRAMYEMEMRSDLGDAQAAAAEAMLEAARVDFEQALLWTELDALLARPLALTEDD
;
A
#
# COMPACT_ATOMS: atom_id res chain seq x y z
N GLY A 1 -6.88 21.80 -17.34
CA GLY A 1 -6.02 22.73 -18.10
C GLY A 1 -4.64 22.64 -17.51
N VAL A 2 -3.60 22.44 -18.31
CA VAL A 2 -2.33 21.78 -17.90
C VAL A 2 -1.81 22.12 -16.49
N ARG A 3 -1.81 23.40 -16.08
CA ARG A 3 -1.41 23.81 -14.72
C ARG A 3 -2.29 23.20 -13.62
N GLN A 4 -3.60 23.23 -13.79
CA GLN A 4 -4.57 22.67 -12.84
C GLN A 4 -4.38 21.15 -12.72
N ASP A 5 -4.15 20.50 -13.86
CA ASP A 5 -4.02 19.05 -13.94
C ASP A 5 -2.71 18.60 -13.24
N ALA A 6 -1.62 19.32 -13.47
CA ALA A 6 -0.35 19.12 -12.75
C ALA A 6 -0.47 19.33 -11.24
N LEU A 7 -1.22 20.35 -10.79
CA LEU A 7 -1.42 20.62 -9.37
C LEU A 7 -2.26 19.54 -8.68
N SER A 8 -3.30 19.02 -9.37
CA SER A 8 -4.08 17.89 -8.87
C SER A 8 -3.17 16.67 -8.67
N LEU A 9 -2.39 16.32 -9.70
CA LEU A 9 -1.54 15.14 -9.65
C LEU A 9 -0.48 15.20 -8.55
N ILE A 10 0.13 16.37 -8.34
CA ILE A 10 1.07 16.57 -7.22
C ILE A 10 0.35 16.42 -5.88
N SER A 11 -0.87 16.94 -5.75
CA SER A 11 -1.67 16.76 -4.54
C SER A 11 -1.95 15.28 -4.27
N ASP A 12 -2.32 14.52 -5.31
CA ASP A 12 -2.62 13.10 -5.21
C ASP A 12 -1.38 12.28 -4.84
N LEU A 13 -0.21 12.61 -5.40
CA LEU A 13 1.09 12.02 -5.00
C LEU A 13 1.41 12.28 -3.51
N LEU A 14 1.14 13.48 -3.00
CA LEU A 14 1.37 13.80 -1.59
C LEU A 14 0.41 13.04 -0.66
N VAL A 15 -0.85 12.88 -1.07
CA VAL A 15 -1.84 12.08 -0.32
C VAL A 15 -1.46 10.61 -0.34
N ASN A 16 -1.12 10.06 -1.52
CA ASN A 16 -0.70 8.68 -1.67
C ASN A 16 0.55 8.38 -0.83
N ARG A 17 1.53 9.30 -0.74
CA ARG A 17 2.68 9.14 0.14
C ARG A 17 2.29 8.98 1.61
N ALA A 18 1.28 9.72 2.08
CA ALA A 18 0.77 9.56 3.44
C ALA A 18 0.04 8.22 3.60
N ALA A 19 -0.68 7.77 2.56
CA ALA A 19 -1.35 6.47 2.55
C ALA A 19 -0.35 5.31 2.62
N ILE A 20 0.81 5.39 1.95
CA ILE A 20 1.87 4.35 2.03
C ILE A 20 2.35 4.21 3.46
N VAL A 21 2.71 5.32 4.11
CA VAL A 21 3.19 5.29 5.50
C VAL A 21 2.13 4.71 6.44
N ALA A 22 0.85 5.00 6.19
CA ALA A 22 -0.24 4.43 6.97
C ALA A 22 -0.42 2.92 6.72
N ALA A 23 -0.36 2.48 5.47
CA ALA A 23 -0.48 1.08 5.09
C ALA A 23 0.69 0.23 5.61
N GLU A 24 1.93 0.73 5.49
CA GLU A 24 3.13 0.09 6.07
C GLU A 24 3.00 -0.04 7.60
N ALA A 25 2.48 0.98 8.28
CA ALA A 25 2.28 0.94 9.72
C ALA A 25 1.23 -0.10 10.13
N ASP A 26 0.10 -0.18 9.40
CA ASP A 26 -0.94 -1.18 9.67
C ASP A 26 -0.46 -2.59 9.34
N GLU A 27 0.21 -2.81 8.20
CA GLU A 27 0.77 -4.11 7.82
C GLU A 27 1.74 -4.63 8.89
N ASN A 28 2.67 -3.78 9.36
CA ASN A 28 3.59 -4.12 10.43
C ASN A 28 2.85 -4.48 11.73
N TYR A 29 1.85 -3.68 12.11
CA TYR A 29 1.03 -3.96 13.29
C TYR A 29 0.29 -5.30 13.17
N ARG A 30 -0.34 -5.56 12.02
CA ARG A 30 -1.10 -6.80 11.78
C ARG A 30 -0.21 -8.03 11.73
N SER A 31 1.01 -7.90 11.19
CA SER A 31 2.02 -8.95 11.21
C SER A 31 2.38 -9.34 12.66
N TYR A 32 2.71 -8.36 13.52
CA TYR A 32 2.99 -8.64 14.93
C TYR A 32 1.78 -9.19 15.69
N TYR A 33 0.58 -8.70 15.37
CA TYR A 33 -0.65 -9.21 15.96
C TYR A 33 -0.87 -10.68 15.59
N GLN A 34 -0.66 -11.05 14.33
CA GLN A 34 -0.76 -12.43 13.88
C GLN A 34 0.26 -13.34 14.58
N ASP A 35 1.52 -12.91 14.71
CA ASP A 35 2.55 -13.68 15.41
C ASP A 35 2.19 -13.92 16.88
N ARG A 36 1.65 -12.90 17.54
CA ARG A 36 1.14 -13.02 18.91
C ARG A 36 -0.04 -13.99 18.99
N SER A 37 -1.03 -13.86 18.11
CA SER A 37 -2.19 -14.76 18.08
C SER A 37 -1.78 -16.21 17.79
N ARG A 38 -0.75 -16.41 16.95
CA ARG A 38 -0.17 -17.74 16.69
C ARG A 38 0.41 -18.36 17.96
N ALA A 39 1.23 -17.61 18.70
CA ALA A 39 1.80 -18.10 19.96
C ALA A 39 0.71 -18.48 20.98
N MET A 40 -0.35 -17.68 21.11
CA MET A 40 -1.46 -17.97 22.02
C MET A 40 -2.30 -19.18 21.56
N TYR A 41 -2.45 -19.37 20.25
CA TYR A 41 -3.11 -20.54 19.67
C TYR A 41 -2.32 -21.83 19.91
N GLU A 42 -1.01 -21.79 19.68
CA GLU A 42 -0.11 -22.93 19.92
C GLU A 42 -0.06 -23.33 21.40
N MET A 43 -0.25 -22.38 22.32
CA MET A 43 -0.37 -22.63 23.76
C MET A 43 -1.81 -23.01 24.20
N GLU A 44 -2.74 -23.20 23.25
CA GLU A 44 -4.15 -23.49 23.50
C GLU A 44 -4.87 -22.42 24.37
N MET A 45 -4.32 -21.21 24.44
CA MET A 45 -4.85 -20.12 25.25
C MET A 45 -5.99 -19.37 24.54
N ARG A 46 -5.98 -19.32 23.21
CA ARG A 46 -6.97 -18.63 22.36
C ARG A 46 -7.13 -19.30 21.00
N SER A 47 -8.26 -19.08 20.33
CA SER A 47 -8.55 -19.61 18.99
C SER A 47 -8.81 -18.50 17.95
N ASP A 48 -8.23 -17.32 18.14
CA ASP A 48 -8.42 -16.13 17.29
C ASP A 48 -7.43 -16.01 16.11
N LEU A 49 -6.59 -17.03 15.88
CA LEU A 49 -5.55 -17.01 14.85
C LEU A 49 -6.11 -16.80 13.44
N GLY A 50 -7.25 -17.41 13.11
CA GLY A 50 -7.87 -17.25 11.78
C GLY A 50 -8.27 -15.80 11.48
N ASP A 51 -8.84 -15.11 12.47
CA ASP A 51 -9.21 -13.69 12.35
C ASP A 51 -7.97 -12.80 12.21
N ALA A 52 -6.91 -13.12 12.96
CA ALA A 52 -5.64 -12.41 12.87
C ALA A 52 -4.99 -12.58 11.49
N GLN A 53 -5.06 -13.77 10.91
CA GLN A 53 -4.55 -14.04 9.55
C GLN A 53 -5.35 -13.32 8.47
N ALA A 54 -6.68 -13.30 8.58
CA ALA A 54 -7.52 -12.55 7.66
C ALA A 54 -7.19 -11.04 7.69
N ALA A 55 -7.06 -10.47 8.89
CA ALA A 55 -6.72 -9.07 9.05
C ALA A 55 -5.30 -8.72 8.54
N ALA A 56 -4.32 -9.63 8.69
CA ALA A 56 -3.00 -9.45 8.11
C ALA A 56 -3.03 -9.48 6.58
N ALA A 57 -3.77 -10.42 5.99
CA ALA A 57 -3.94 -10.48 4.53
C ALA A 57 -4.64 -9.23 3.96
N GLU A 58 -5.63 -8.68 4.67
CA GLU A 58 -6.28 -7.43 4.30
C GLU A 58 -5.30 -6.24 4.30
N ALA A 59 -4.44 -6.12 5.32
CA ALA A 59 -3.45 -5.06 5.39
C ALA A 59 -2.38 -5.18 4.29
N MET A 60 -1.92 -6.41 4.00
CA MET A 60 -1.00 -6.66 2.88
C MET A 60 -1.61 -6.26 1.52
N LEU A 61 -2.90 -6.56 1.32
CA LEU A 61 -3.62 -6.17 0.11
C LEU A 61 -3.73 -4.65 -0.02
N GLU A 62 -4.02 -3.95 1.07
CA GLU A 62 -4.10 -2.48 1.06
C GLU A 62 -2.73 -1.85 0.78
N ALA A 63 -1.66 -2.35 1.38
CA ALA A 63 -0.30 -1.89 1.08
C ALA A 63 0.03 -2.02 -0.41
N ALA A 64 -0.21 -3.22 -0.99
CA ALA A 64 -0.01 -3.45 -2.42
C ALA A 64 -0.87 -2.55 -3.31
N ARG A 65 -2.11 -2.27 -2.90
CA ARG A 65 -3.01 -1.36 -3.61
C ARG A 65 -2.47 0.07 -3.61
N VAL A 66 -2.04 0.58 -2.46
CA VAL A 66 -1.53 1.95 -2.33
C VAL A 66 -0.22 2.12 -3.11
N ASP A 67 0.66 1.12 -3.12
CA ASP A 67 1.88 1.11 -3.93
C ASP A 67 1.56 1.15 -5.43
N PHE A 68 0.56 0.38 -5.86
CA PHE A 68 0.10 0.39 -7.24
C PHE A 68 -0.49 1.76 -7.64
N GLU A 69 -1.29 2.37 -6.76
CA GLU A 69 -1.79 3.74 -6.96
C GLU A 69 -0.64 4.73 -7.12
N GLN A 70 0.46 4.58 -6.37
CA GLN A 70 1.65 5.43 -6.55
C GLN A 70 2.27 5.28 -7.94
N ALA A 71 2.43 4.05 -8.41
CA ALA A 71 2.99 3.76 -9.72
C ALA A 71 2.15 4.39 -10.84
N LEU A 72 0.83 4.36 -10.72
CA LEU A 72 -0.09 5.03 -11.65
C LEU A 72 0.10 6.55 -11.64
N LEU A 73 0.17 7.17 -10.46
CA LEU A 73 0.36 8.63 -10.34
C LEU A 73 1.69 9.10 -10.94
N TRP A 74 2.77 8.33 -10.77
CA TRP A 74 4.05 8.64 -11.44
C TRP A 74 3.96 8.47 -12.95
N THR A 75 3.28 7.43 -13.42
CA THR A 75 3.06 7.18 -14.86
C THR A 75 2.27 8.32 -15.51
N GLU A 76 1.24 8.83 -14.83
CA GLU A 76 0.48 9.99 -15.28
C GLU A 76 1.34 11.26 -15.35
N LEU A 77 2.27 11.43 -14.40
CA LEU A 77 3.19 12.56 -14.39
C LEU A 77 4.15 12.50 -15.57
N ASP A 78 4.71 11.32 -15.84
CA ASP A 78 5.59 11.10 -16.98
C ASP A 78 4.86 11.38 -18.30
N ALA A 79 3.61 10.93 -18.44
CA ALA A 79 2.78 11.20 -19.61
C ALA A 79 2.55 12.72 -19.81
N LEU A 80 2.27 13.46 -18.73
CA LEU A 80 2.09 14.91 -18.77
C LEU A 80 3.38 15.64 -19.19
N LEU A 81 4.54 15.09 -18.83
CA LEU A 81 5.86 15.62 -19.17
C LEU A 81 6.40 15.11 -20.52
N ALA A 82 5.62 14.33 -21.27
CA ALA A 82 6.04 13.66 -22.49
C ALA A 82 7.32 12.82 -22.32
N ARG A 83 7.50 12.23 -21.13
CA ARG A 83 8.59 11.29 -20.84
C ARG A 83 8.17 9.87 -21.26
N PRO A 84 9.13 8.99 -21.61
CA PRO A 84 8.82 7.59 -21.81
C PRO A 84 8.15 7.03 -20.55
N LEU A 85 7.07 6.26 -20.72
CA LEU A 85 6.38 5.63 -19.60
C LEU A 85 7.34 4.65 -18.94
N ALA A 86 7.63 4.84 -17.65
CA ALA A 86 8.55 3.96 -16.90
C ALA A 86 8.09 2.48 -16.90
N LEU A 87 6.83 2.20 -17.23
CA LEU A 87 6.29 0.85 -17.41
C LEU A 87 6.76 0.12 -18.69
N THR A 88 7.60 0.76 -19.51
CA THR A 88 8.04 0.23 -20.82
C THR A 88 9.47 -0.32 -20.83
N GLU A 89 10.18 -0.34 -19.71
CA GLU A 89 11.50 -0.95 -19.60
C GLU A 89 11.52 -2.00 -18.48
N ASP A 90 11.49 -3.28 -18.88
CA ASP A 90 12.52 -4.27 -18.56
C ASP A 90 12.25 -5.59 -19.34
N ASP A 91 13.14 -5.86 -20.30
CA ASP A 91 13.47 -7.19 -20.88
C ASP A 91 14.44 -7.92 -19.93
#